data_AF-A0A849DFR0-F1
#
_entry.id   AF-A0A849DFR0-F1
#
_cell.length_a   1.000
_cell.length_b   1.000
_cell.length_c   1.000
_cell.angle_alpha   90.00
_cell.angle_beta   90.00
_cell.angle_gamma   90.00
#
_symmetry.space_group_name_H-M   'P 1'
#
loop_
_entity.id
_entity.type
_entity.pdbx_description
1 polymer ?
#
loop_
_entity_poly.entity_id
_entity_poly.type
_entity_poly.pdbx_seq_one_letter_code
_entity_poly.pdbx_strand_id
1 'polypeptide(L)'
;MEGLAELPEIVRGAEAAGLRTRLIVDELGEVSRGAQVAVCRTIREALSNVARHAGPADVRIHVHRDGPVVVVMVSDGGPVAGWRATPGAGHGLTGLRERVTSLGGTLRAEPVATGFQVTARIPDEGAA
;
A
#
# COMPACT_ATOMS: atom_id res chain seq x y z
N MET A 1 -4.71 -6.61 15.84
CA MET A 1 -5.25 -5.24 15.95
C MET A 1 -4.46 -4.42 14.96
N GLU A 2 -4.92 -4.27 13.71
CA GLU A 2 -4.14 -3.62 12.64
C GLU A 2 -3.67 -2.20 13.04
N GLY A 3 -2.36 -1.98 13.12
CA GLY A 3 -1.73 -0.69 13.42
C GLY A 3 -0.39 -0.47 12.71
N LEU A 4 0.12 0.77 12.70
CA LEU A 4 1.35 1.11 11.95
C LEU A 4 2.60 0.33 12.41
N ALA A 5 2.61 -0.15 13.65
CA ALA A 5 3.67 -1.01 14.18
C ALA A 5 3.77 -2.36 13.45
N GLU A 6 2.75 -2.76 12.68
CA GLU A 6 2.75 -4.01 11.89
C GLU A 6 3.37 -3.86 10.50
N LEU A 7 3.68 -2.64 10.05
CA LEU A 7 4.25 -2.43 8.72
C LEU A 7 5.52 -3.27 8.45
N PRO A 8 6.46 -3.42 9.40
CA PRO A 8 7.61 -4.30 9.22
C PRO A 8 7.23 -5.77 9.01
N GLU A 9 6.19 -6.27 9.69
CA GLU A 9 5.72 -7.66 9.51
C GLU A 9 5.02 -7.87 8.17
N ILE A 10 4.22 -6.89 7.74
CA ILE A 10 3.58 -6.92 6.41
C ILE A 10 4.65 -7.00 5.32
N VAL A 11 5.71 -6.19 5.45
CA VAL A 11 6.86 -6.19 4.57
C VAL A 11 7.60 -7.53 4.59
N ARG A 12 7.92 -8.06 5.78
CA ARG A 12 8.57 -9.38 5.90
C ARG A 12 7.78 -10.49 5.23
N GLY A 13 6.44 -10.48 5.35
CA GLY A 13 5.58 -11.44 4.68
C GLY A 13 5.66 -11.35 3.15
N ALA A 14 5.75 -10.14 2.60
CA ALA A 14 5.95 -9.91 1.17
C ALA A 14 7.35 -10.36 0.69
N GLU A 15 8.38 -10.13 1.50
CA GLU A 15 9.75 -10.58 1.21
C GLU A 15 9.86 -12.10 1.23
N ALA A 16 9.19 -12.76 2.18
CA ALA A 16 9.08 -14.22 2.21
C ALA A 16 8.35 -14.79 0.98
N ALA A 17 7.48 -14.00 0.34
CA ALA A 17 6.83 -14.33 -0.93
C ALA A 17 7.68 -13.98 -2.17
N GLY A 18 8.91 -13.48 -1.99
CA GLY A 18 9.88 -13.23 -3.04
C GLY A 18 9.99 -11.77 -3.51
N LEU A 19 9.23 -10.84 -2.93
CA LEU A 19 9.35 -9.41 -3.28
C LEU A 19 10.62 -8.79 -2.68
N ARG A 20 11.22 -7.83 -3.40
CA ARG A 20 12.34 -7.02 -2.88
C ARG A 20 11.81 -5.68 -2.43
N THR A 21 11.59 -5.49 -1.13
CA THR A 21 10.88 -4.30 -0.66
C THR A 21 11.82 -3.25 -0.07
N ARG A 22 11.41 -1.99 -0.16
CA ARG A 22 12.00 -0.88 0.56
C ARG A 22 10.89 -0.06 1.20
N LEU A 23 10.79 -0.12 2.53
CA LEU A 23 9.84 0.65 3.32
C LEU A 23 10.52 1.90 3.90
N ILE A 24 9.88 3.05 3.67
CA ILE A 24 10.21 4.33 4.30
C ILE A 24 8.95 4.85 4.98
N VAL A 25 9.04 5.15 6.27
CA VAL A 25 7.96 5.77 7.04
C VAL A 25 8.54 7.02 7.67
N ASP A 26 8.01 8.18 7.27
CA ASP A 26 8.41 9.47 7.85
C ASP A 26 7.73 9.66 9.22
N GLU A 27 8.03 10.76 9.91
CA GLU A 27 7.33 11.10 11.15
C GLU A 27 5.86 11.44 10.88
N LEU A 28 4.95 10.59 11.38
CA LEU A 28 3.51 10.73 11.15
C LEU A 28 2.77 11.42 12.32
N GLY A 29 3.40 11.54 13.49
CA GLY A 29 2.73 11.95 14.72
C GLY A 29 1.66 10.96 15.18
N GLU A 30 0.66 11.44 15.92
CA GLU A 30 -0.51 10.63 16.29
C GLU A 30 -1.39 10.39 15.07
N VAL A 31 -1.67 9.10 14.79
CA VAL A 31 -2.50 8.67 13.67
C VAL A 31 -3.73 7.96 14.20
N SER A 32 -4.92 8.38 13.76
CA SER A 32 -6.17 7.77 14.20
C SER A 32 -6.23 6.29 13.84
N ARG A 33 -6.91 5.48 14.65
CA ARG A 33 -7.03 4.03 14.40
C ARG A 33 -7.60 3.71 13.02
N GLY A 34 -8.55 4.51 12.54
CA GLY A 34 -9.12 4.36 11.19
C GLY A 34 -8.07 4.53 10.10
N ALA A 35 -7.24 5.56 10.21
CA ALA A 35 -6.15 5.81 9.27
C ALA A 35 -5.08 4.70 9.33
N GLN A 36 -4.68 4.25 10.52
CA GLN A 36 -3.70 3.15 10.66
C GLN A 36 -4.16 1.86 9.95
N VAL A 37 -5.43 1.48 10.14
CA VAL A 37 -6.04 0.32 9.48
C VAL A 37 -6.03 0.49 7.95
N ALA A 38 -6.41 1.68 7.46
CA ALA A 38 -6.42 1.96 6.02
C ALA A 38 -5.01 1.93 5.40
N VAL A 39 -3.98 2.40 6.12
CA VAL A 39 -2.58 2.33 5.69
C VAL A 39 -2.13 0.87 5.56
N CYS A 40 -2.27 0.08 6.63
CA CYS A 40 -1.84 -1.33 6.63
C CYS A 40 -2.52 -2.15 5.55
N ARG A 41 -3.83 -1.94 5.33
CA ARG A 41 -4.58 -2.65 4.28
C ARG A 41 -4.16 -2.22 2.89
N THR A 42 -3.93 -0.92 2.67
CA THR A 42 -3.42 -0.41 1.38
C THR A 42 -2.11 -1.10 1.02
N ILE A 43 -1.17 -1.15 1.96
CA ILE A 43 0.14 -1.77 1.74
C ILE A 43 0.02 -3.28 1.51
N ARG A 44 -0.79 -3.98 2.32
CA ARG A 44 -1.00 -5.43 2.18
C ARG A 44 -1.58 -5.81 0.81
N GLU A 45 -2.63 -5.11 0.39
CA GLU A 45 -3.27 -5.38 -0.90
C GLU A 45 -2.36 -5.00 -2.07
N ALA A 46 -1.64 -3.88 -1.98
CA ALA A 46 -0.68 -3.51 -3.00
C ALA A 46 0.42 -4.58 -3.14
N LEU A 47 1.03 -5.03 -2.04
CA LEU A 47 2.03 -6.09 -2.06
C LEU A 47 1.48 -7.43 -2.58
N SER A 48 0.25 -7.79 -2.19
CA SER A 48 -0.44 -8.96 -2.75
C SER A 48 -0.64 -8.85 -4.26
N ASN A 49 -1.02 -7.66 -4.75
CA ASN A 49 -1.15 -7.40 -6.18
C ASN A 49 0.20 -7.54 -6.90
N VAL A 50 1.27 -6.94 -6.36
CA VAL A 50 2.62 -7.07 -6.96
C VAL A 50 3.04 -8.53 -7.03
N ALA A 51 2.91 -9.29 -5.93
CA ALA A 51 3.27 -10.71 -5.90
C ALA A 51 2.51 -11.53 -6.96
N ARG A 52 1.24 -11.21 -7.21
CA ARG A 52 0.43 -11.88 -8.22
C ARG A 52 0.76 -11.44 -9.65
N HIS A 53 0.97 -10.15 -9.87
CA HIS A 53 1.00 -9.56 -11.21
C HIS A 53 2.42 -9.33 -11.75
N ALA A 54 3.40 -9.10 -10.88
CA ALA A 54 4.76 -8.73 -11.27
C ALA A 54 5.84 -9.78 -10.89
N GLY A 55 5.54 -10.66 -9.92
CA GLY A 55 6.50 -11.66 -9.45
C GLY A 55 7.53 -11.05 -8.49
N PRO A 56 8.76 -11.60 -8.39
CA PRO A 56 9.83 -11.11 -7.49
C PRO A 56 10.40 -9.75 -7.91
N ALA A 57 9.54 -8.73 -7.93
CA ALA A 57 9.81 -7.38 -8.35
C ALA A 57 10.31 -6.52 -7.19
N ASP A 58 10.99 -5.43 -7.53
CA ASP A 58 11.32 -4.38 -6.59
C ASP A 58 10.06 -3.57 -6.23
N VAL A 59 9.84 -3.34 -4.94
CA VAL A 59 8.71 -2.56 -4.43
C VAL A 59 9.21 -1.46 -3.52
N ARG A 60 8.81 -0.22 -3.81
CA ARG A 60 9.04 0.95 -2.97
C ARG A 60 7.76 1.32 -2.25
N ILE A 61 7.82 1.40 -0.92
CA ILE A 61 6.72 1.81 -0.06
C ILE A 61 7.16 3.07 0.67
N HIS A 62 6.37 4.13 0.55
CA HIS A 62 6.57 5.37 1.30
C HIS A 62 5.28 5.75 2.02
N VAL A 63 5.38 5.98 3.31
CA VAL A 63 4.29 6.51 4.14
C VAL A 63 4.77 7.83 4.73
N HIS A 64 4.05 8.90 4.45
CA HIS A 64 4.34 10.24 4.97
C HIS A 64 3.06 10.97 5.33
N ARG A 65 3.19 12.08 6.06
CA ARG A 65 2.08 12.97 6.37
C ARG A 65 2.24 14.28 5.58
N ASP A 66 1.13 14.70 4.95
CA ASP A 66 0.96 15.94 4.21
C ASP A 66 -0.18 16.73 4.87
N GLY A 67 0.17 17.58 5.85
CA GLY A 67 -0.79 18.28 6.70
C GLY A 67 -1.72 17.30 7.44
N PRO A 68 -3.05 17.38 7.29
CA PRO A 68 -4.01 16.48 7.94
C PRO A 68 -4.21 15.16 7.16
N VAL A 69 -3.31 14.81 6.25
CA VAL A 69 -3.47 13.64 5.36
C VAL A 69 -2.29 12.71 5.51
N VAL A 70 -2.55 11.44 5.84
CA VAL A 70 -1.56 10.36 5.71
C VAL A 70 -1.57 9.85 4.27
N VAL A 71 -0.41 9.87 3.63
CA VAL A 71 -0.22 9.47 2.25
C VAL A 71 0.57 8.16 2.21
N VAL A 72 0.03 7.18 1.51
CA VAL A 72 0.67 5.88 1.25
C VAL A 72 0.93 5.76 -0.23
N MET A 73 2.19 5.51 -0.60
CA MET A 73 2.60 5.22 -1.96
C MET A 73 3.26 3.86 -2.01
N VAL A 74 2.76 2.97 -2.87
CA VAL A 74 3.37 1.67 -3.15
C VAL A 74 3.58 1.58 -4.65
N SER A 75 4.83 1.44 -5.09
CA SER A 75 5.19 1.32 -6.51
C SER A 75 6.09 0.12 -6.74
N ASP A 76 5.78 -0.68 -7.75
CA ASP A 76 6.63 -1.78 -8.19
C ASP A 76 7.42 -1.45 -9.47
N GLY A 77 8.52 -2.20 -9.67
CA GLY A 77 9.39 -2.09 -10.83
C GLY A 77 8.84 -2.70 -12.13
N GLY A 78 7.69 -3.38 -12.07
CA GLY A 78 7.11 -4.10 -13.20
C GLY A 78 7.26 -5.61 -13.14
N PRO A 79 6.55 -6.34 -14.02
CA PRO A 79 6.70 -7.77 -14.14
C PRO A 79 8.11 -8.18 -14.54
N VAL A 80 8.67 -9.14 -13.81
CA VAL A 80 9.93 -9.77 -14.21
C VAL A 80 9.74 -10.55 -15.51
N ALA A 81 10.80 -10.68 -16.30
CA ALA A 81 10.74 -11.36 -17.59
C ALA A 81 10.20 -12.80 -17.44
N GLY A 82 9.19 -13.14 -18.26
CA GLY A 82 8.55 -14.45 -18.25
C GLY A 82 7.52 -14.65 -17.12
N TRP A 83 7.26 -13.64 -16.29
CA TRP A 83 6.21 -13.73 -15.27
C TRP A 83 4.82 -13.83 -15.90
N ARG A 84 4.01 -14.77 -15.41
CA ARG A 84 2.60 -14.91 -15.78
C ARG A 84 1.75 -14.48 -14.60
N ALA A 85 0.96 -13.43 -14.79
CA ALA A 85 0.08 -12.93 -13.76
C ALA A 85 -0.93 -14.00 -13.33
N THR A 86 -1.09 -14.17 -12.02
CA THR A 86 -2.09 -15.08 -11.46
C THR A 86 -3.41 -14.32 -11.27
N PRO A 87 -4.55 -14.81 -11.80
CA PRO A 87 -5.84 -14.18 -11.60
C PRO A 87 -6.16 -14.05 -10.10
N GLY A 88 -6.46 -12.83 -9.66
CA GLY A 88 -7.01 -12.56 -8.34
C GLY A 88 -8.54 -12.48 -8.39
N ALA A 89 -9.18 -12.44 -7.22
CA ALA A 89 -10.62 -12.24 -7.13
C ALA A 89 -11.05 -10.87 -7.72
N GLY A 90 -10.15 -9.88 -7.77
CA GLY A 90 -10.40 -8.58 -8.40
C GLY A 90 -11.17 -7.57 -7.53
N HIS A 91 -11.46 -7.92 -6.27
CA HIS A 91 -12.26 -7.09 -5.37
C HIS A 91 -11.41 -6.25 -4.40
N GLY A 92 -10.12 -6.56 -4.25
CA GLY A 92 -9.27 -6.01 -3.19
C GLY A 92 -9.12 -4.49 -3.25
N LEU A 93 -8.79 -3.95 -4.43
CA LEU A 93 -8.69 -2.50 -4.64
C LEU A 93 -10.05 -1.78 -4.57
N THR A 94 -11.14 -2.44 -4.96
CA THR A 94 -12.49 -1.87 -4.85
C THR A 94 -12.90 -1.68 -3.40
N GLY A 95 -12.79 -2.73 -2.58
CA GLY A 95 -13.10 -2.65 -1.15
C GLY A 95 -12.13 -1.78 -0.35
N LEU A 96 -10.90 -1.59 -0.86
CA LEU A 96 -9.98 -0.58 -0.33
C LEU A 96 -10.40 0.84 -0.68
N ARG A 97 -10.80 1.08 -1.93
CA ARG A 97 -11.26 2.39 -2.38
C ARG A 97 -12.46 2.83 -1.56
N GLU A 98 -13.47 1.98 -1.40
CA GLU A 98 -14.65 2.24 -0.58
C GLU A 98 -14.27 2.65 0.85
N ARG A 99 -13.33 1.92 1.46
CA ARG A 99 -12.83 2.23 2.81
C ARG A 99 -12.11 3.57 2.87
N VAL A 100 -11.17 3.81 1.96
CA VAL A 100 -10.44 5.10 1.93
C VAL A 100 -11.41 6.25 1.69
N THR A 101 -12.40 6.10 0.81
CA THR A 101 -13.45 7.12 0.59
C THR A 101 -14.35 7.31 1.80
N SER A 102 -14.62 6.26 2.60
CA SER A 102 -15.40 6.38 3.84
C SER A 102 -14.71 7.24 4.92
N LEU A 103 -13.38 7.39 4.82
CA LEU A 103 -12.57 8.30 5.64
C LEU A 103 -12.41 9.70 4.99
N GLY A 104 -13.15 10.01 3.91
CA GLY A 104 -13.00 11.24 3.14
C GLY A 104 -11.77 11.27 2.22
N GLY A 105 -11.07 10.14 2.08
CA GLY A 105 -9.83 10.04 1.31
C GLY A 105 -10.01 9.65 -0.15
N THR A 106 -8.87 9.42 -0.81
CA THR A 106 -8.82 8.95 -2.21
C THR A 106 -7.82 7.81 -2.38
N LEU A 107 -8.15 6.86 -3.26
CA LEU A 107 -7.24 5.78 -3.66
C LEU A 107 -7.15 5.70 -5.18
N ARG A 108 -5.93 5.85 -5.68
CA ARG A 108 -5.56 5.70 -7.10
C ARG A 108 -4.67 4.48 -7.27
N ALA A 109 -4.87 3.78 -8.38
CA ALA A 109 -4.19 2.56 -8.75
C ALA A 109 -3.99 2.63 -10.26
N GLU A 110 -2.76 2.84 -10.70
CA GLU A 110 -2.46 3.16 -12.10
C GLU A 110 -1.13 2.56 -12.58
N PRO A 111 -1.00 2.22 -13.87
CA PRO A 111 0.27 1.87 -14.47
C PRO A 111 1.23 3.08 -14.45
N VAL A 112 2.50 2.81 -14.21
CA VAL A 112 3.62 3.74 -14.36
C VAL A 112 4.61 3.16 -15.37
N ALA A 113 5.65 3.92 -15.74
CA ALA A 113 6.56 3.61 -16.86
C ALA A 113 6.96 2.13 -16.97
N THR A 114 7.34 1.50 -15.86
CA THR A 114 7.73 0.08 -15.86
C THR A 114 6.83 -0.83 -15.05
N GLY A 115 5.93 -0.31 -14.20
CA GLY A 115 5.17 -1.12 -13.24
C GLY A 115 3.83 -0.52 -12.86
N PHE A 116 3.42 -0.70 -11.62
CA PHE A 116 2.16 -0.19 -11.10
C PHE A 116 2.37 0.66 -9.86
N GLN A 117 1.49 1.64 -9.62
CA GLN A 117 1.51 2.47 -8.43
C GLN A 117 0.12 2.53 -7.80
N VAL A 118 0.08 2.27 -6.49
CA VAL A 118 -1.07 2.52 -5.63
C VAL A 118 -0.76 3.72 -4.75
N THR A 119 -1.61 4.74 -4.80
CA THR A 119 -1.54 5.93 -3.94
C THR A 119 -2.83 6.07 -3.15
N ALA A 120 -2.75 6.03 -1.82
CA ALA A 120 -3.87 6.34 -0.94
C ALA A 120 -3.58 7.65 -0.19
N ARG A 121 -4.52 8.59 -0.23
CA ARG A 121 -4.54 9.81 0.59
C ARG A 121 -5.66 9.65 1.60
N ILE A 122 -5.30 9.58 2.88
CA ILE A 122 -6.20 9.26 3.98
C ILE A 122 -6.24 10.45 4.93
N PRO A 123 -7.34 11.24 4.94
CA PRO A 123 -7.54 12.26 5.94
C PRO A 123 -7.46 11.65 7.34
N ASP A 124 -6.78 12.38 8.23
CA ASP A 124 -6.50 11.96 9.58
C ASP A 124 -6.70 13.14 10.50
N GLU A 125 -7.90 13.24 11.05
CA GLU A 125 -8.28 14.26 12.04
C GLU A 125 -7.62 14.01 13.41
N GLY A 126 -6.73 13.02 13.53
CA GLY A 126 -5.99 12.69 14.75
C GLY A 126 -4.95 13.73 15.20
N ALA A 127 -4.83 14.85 14.50
CA ALA A 127 -4.13 16.03 14.98
C ALA A 127 -5.15 17.10 15.41
N ALA A 128 -5.69 16.94 16.61
CA ALA A 128 -6.36 18.01 17.35
C ALA A 128 -5.52 18.35 18.58
#